data_AF-A0A924TAD6-F1
#
_entry.id   AF-A0A924TAD6-F1
#
_cell.length_a   1.000
_cell.length_b   1.000
_cell.length_c   1.000
_cell.angle_alpha   90.00
_cell.angle_beta   90.00
_cell.angle_gamma   90.00
#
_symmetry.space_group_name_H-M   'P 1'
#
loop_
_entity.id
_entity.type
_entity.pdbx_description
1 polymer ?
#
loop_
_entity_poly.entity_id
_entity_poly.type
_entity_poly.pdbx_seq_one_letter_code
_entity_poly.pdbx_strand_id
1 'polypeptide(L)'
;EIASSGPLIKFVSGSTSLLLTKWHKSYGQWIIVSLVVLHVAAIAFYAFKNKSDLLRAMVWGDKLLPASTPASTDTPRRRVVALLIFSVCATGVWWLVSLGG
;
A
#
# COMPACT_ATOMS: atom_id res chain seq x y z
N GLU A 1 -9.58 16.61 -18.69
CA GLU A 1 -8.09 16.64 -18.81
C GLU A 1 -7.31 17.29 -17.65
N ILE A 2 -7.93 17.86 -16.60
CA ILE A 2 -7.20 18.52 -15.48
C ILE A 2 -7.00 17.61 -14.25
N ALA A 3 -7.79 16.54 -14.09
CA ALA A 3 -7.70 15.63 -12.95
C ALA A 3 -6.70 14.46 -13.13
N SER A 4 -6.09 14.35 -14.31
CA SER A 4 -5.24 13.20 -14.68
C SER A 4 -3.74 13.54 -14.66
N SER A 5 -3.38 14.78 -14.35
CA SER A 5 -2.00 15.29 -14.43
C SER A 5 -1.47 15.59 -13.03
N GLY A 6 -0.42 14.88 -12.63
CA GLY A 6 0.22 15.06 -11.31
C GLY A 6 1.29 16.16 -11.31
N PRO A 7 1.77 16.57 -10.12
CA PRO A 7 2.74 17.66 -9.92
C PRO A 7 4.08 17.47 -10.67
N LEU A 8 4.41 16.22 -11.02
CA LEU A 8 5.66 15.87 -11.69
C LEU A 8 5.55 15.82 -13.22
N ILE A 9 4.37 16.03 -13.81
CA ILE A 9 4.16 15.86 -15.26
C ILE A 9 5.07 16.75 -16.11
N LYS A 10 5.47 17.92 -15.60
CA LYS A 10 6.39 18.86 -16.25
C LYS A 10 7.80 18.31 -16.48
N PHE A 11 8.18 17.25 -15.77
CA PHE A 11 9.51 16.63 -15.87
C PHE A 11 9.55 15.45 -16.85
N VAL A 12 8.43 15.06 -17.47
CA VAL A 12 8.36 13.93 -18.40
C VAL A 12 7.79 14.36 -19.75
N SER A 13 8.34 13.82 -20.84
CA SER A 13 7.80 14.07 -22.17
C SER A 13 6.40 13.44 -22.33
N GLY A 14 5.54 14.08 -23.13
CA GLY A 14 4.19 13.58 -23.39
C GLY A 14 4.18 12.18 -24.02
N SER A 15 5.17 11.86 -24.87
CA SER A 15 5.32 10.53 -25.47
C SER A 15 5.56 9.42 -24.44
N THR A 16 6.42 9.68 -23.46
CA THR A 16 6.71 8.74 -22.36
C THR A 16 5.51 8.57 -21.44
N SER A 17 4.82 9.67 -21.10
CA SER A 17 3.59 9.62 -20.29
C SER A 17 2.49 8.79 -20.97
N LEU A 18 2.31 8.96 -22.28
CA LEU A 18 1.33 8.19 -23.05
C LEU A 18 1.70 6.70 -23.11
N LEU A 19 2.99 6.38 -23.29
CA LEU A 19 3.47 5.00 -23.31
C LEU A 19 3.19 4.29 -21.97
N LEU A 20 3.52 4.95 -20.85
CA LEU A 20 3.25 4.45 -19.51
C LEU A 20 1.75 4.25 -19.26
N THR A 21 0.92 5.19 -19.71
CA THR A 21 -0.54 5.10 -19.61
C THR A 21 -1.08 3.90 -20.38
N LYS A 22 -0.59 3.68 -21.61
CA LYS A 22 -0.97 2.51 -22.42
C LYS A 22 -0.62 1.21 -21.71
N TRP A 23 0.62 1.08 -21.23
CA TRP A 23 1.08 -0.10 -20.52
C TRP A 23 0.29 -0.36 -19.23
N HIS A 24 0.03 0.69 -18.44
CA HIS A 24 -0.74 0.60 -17.20
C HIS A 24 -2.16 0.07 -17.44
N LYS A 25 -2.83 0.59 -18.48
CA LYS A 25 -4.18 0.12 -18.84
C LYS A 25 -4.19 -1.26 -19.50
N SER A 26 -3.17 -1.60 -20.30
CA SER A 26 -3.17 -2.84 -21.08
C SER A 26 -2.67 -4.04 -20.28
N TYR A 27 -1.57 -3.91 -19.54
CA TYR A 27 -0.94 -5.01 -18.82
C TYR A 27 -1.02 -4.83 -17.32
N GLY A 28 -0.75 -3.60 -16.84
CA GLY A 28 -0.71 -3.29 -15.41
C GLY A 28 -2.00 -3.70 -14.70
N GLN A 29 -3.15 -3.32 -15.26
CA GLN A 29 -4.46 -3.67 -14.72
C GLN A 29 -4.64 -5.19 -14.55
N TRP A 30 -4.34 -5.98 -15.58
CA TRP A 30 -4.53 -7.44 -15.53
C TRP A 30 -3.57 -8.14 -14.57
N ILE A 31 -2.33 -7.64 -14.46
CA ILE A 31 -1.36 -8.13 -13.48
C ILE A 31 -1.89 -7.89 -12.07
N ILE A 32 -2.39 -6.68 -11.77
CA ILE A 32 -2.95 -6.36 -10.45
C ILE A 32 -4.18 -7.23 -10.15
N VAL A 33 -5.11 -7.37 -11.10
CA VAL A 33 -6.29 -8.24 -10.91
C VAL A 33 -5.86 -9.67 -10.61
N SER A 34 -4.87 -10.19 -11.33
CA SER A 34 -4.35 -11.55 -11.09
C SER A 34 -3.74 -11.70 -9.70
N LEU A 35 -2.97 -10.70 -9.24
CA LEU A 35 -2.40 -10.68 -7.89
C LEU A 35 -3.49 -10.61 -6.80
N VAL A 36 -4.54 -9.82 -7.01
CA VAL A 36 -5.67 -9.74 -6.08
C VAL A 36 -6.41 -11.08 -6.00
N VAL A 37 -6.71 -11.71 -7.13
CA VAL A 37 -7.35 -13.03 -7.16
C VAL A 37 -6.48 -14.08 -6.47
N LEU A 38 -5.18 -14.10 -6.76
CA LEU A 38 -4.23 -15.00 -6.09
C LEU A 38 -4.20 -14.77 -4.57
N HIS A 39 -4.21 -13.51 -4.13
CA HIS A 39 -4.22 -13.14 -2.72
C HIS A 39 -5.48 -13.63 -2.01
N VAL A 40 -6.67 -13.37 -2.60
CA VAL A 40 -7.95 -13.83 -2.05
C VAL A 40 -8.03 -15.35 -2.03
N ALA A 41 -7.54 -16.01 -3.08
CA ALA A 41 -7.44 -17.47 -3.13
C ALA A 41 -6.54 -18.02 -2.01
N ALA A 42 -5.41 -17.37 -1.73
CA ALA A 42 -4.56 -17.73 -0.61
C ALA A 42 -5.28 -17.57 0.74
N ILE A 43 -5.99 -16.46 0.95
CA ILE A 43 -6.79 -16.24 2.18
C ILE A 43 -7.83 -17.35 2.34
N ALA A 44 -8.59 -17.65 1.29
CA ALA A 44 -9.60 -18.70 1.31
C ALA A 44 -8.97 -20.08 1.58
N PHE A 45 -7.86 -20.39 0.91
CA PHE A 45 -7.13 -21.64 1.13
C PHE A 45 -6.69 -21.82 2.58
N TYR A 46 -6.14 -20.77 3.21
CA TYR A 46 -5.75 -20.81 4.61
C TYR A 46 -6.95 -20.89 5.56
N ALA A 47 -8.05 -20.21 5.24
CA ALA A 47 -9.28 -20.29 6.02
C ALA A 47 -9.86 -21.73 6.02
N PHE A 48 -9.88 -22.41 4.86
CA PHE A 48 -10.45 -23.75 4.74
C PHE A 48 -9.50 -24.87 5.20
N LYS A 49 -8.21 -24.81 4.81
CA LYS A 49 -7.24 -25.89 5.08
C LYS A 49 -6.60 -25.78 6.45
N ASN A 50 -6.25 -24.55 6.86
CA ASN A 50 -5.50 -24.30 8.09
C ASN A 50 -6.38 -23.87 9.27
N LYS A 51 -7.70 -23.68 9.03
CA LYS A 51 -8.69 -23.14 9.99
C LYS A 51 -8.23 -21.86 10.69
N SER A 52 -7.29 -21.15 10.07
CA SER A 52 -6.73 -19.91 10.59
C SER A 52 -7.53 -18.75 10.02
N ASP A 53 -8.21 -18.02 10.90
CA ASP A 53 -8.97 -16.83 10.52
C ASP A 53 -8.03 -15.65 10.24
N LEU A 54 -7.47 -15.63 9.02
CA LEU A 54 -6.61 -14.54 8.55
C LEU A 54 -7.41 -13.29 8.20
N LEU A 55 -8.69 -13.44 7.86
CA LEU A 55 -9.57 -12.32 7.53
C LEU A 55 -9.73 -11.40 8.74
N ARG A 56 -9.94 -11.97 9.92
CA ARG A 56 -10.05 -11.18 11.14
C ARG A 56 -8.80 -10.35 11.42
N ALA A 57 -7.62 -10.94 11.22
CA ALA A 57 -6.35 -10.24 11.38
C ALA A 57 -6.15 -9.09 10.37
N MET A 58 -6.66 -9.22 9.15
CA MET A 58 -6.56 -8.19 8.12
C MET A 58 -7.53 -7.02 8.34
N VAL A 59 -8.77 -7.31 8.78
CA VAL A 59 -9.81 -6.30 8.96
C VAL A 59 -9.66 -5.56 10.29
N TRP A 60 -9.36 -6.29 11.37
CA TRP A 60 -9.28 -5.75 12.73
C TRP A 60 -7.86 -5.46 13.19
N GLY A 61 -6.85 -5.99 12.50
CA GLY A 61 -5.45 -5.92 12.93
C GLY A 61 -5.04 -6.96 13.97
N ASP A 62 -6.00 -7.70 14.54
CA ASP A 62 -5.75 -8.65 15.62
C ASP A 62 -5.75 -10.10 15.14
N LYS A 63 -4.60 -10.75 15.25
CA LYS A 63 -4.42 -12.18 15.00
C LYS A 63 -4.42 -12.97 16.31
N LEU A 64 -5.21 -14.04 16.39
CA LEU A 64 -5.12 -15.00 17.49
C LEU A 64 -3.78 -15.74 17.39
N LEU A 65 -2.93 -15.54 18.39
CA LEU A 65 -1.59 -16.11 18.48
C LEU A 65 -1.51 -17.01 19.73
N PRO A 66 -0.61 -18.02 19.74
CA PRO A 66 -0.37 -18.83 20.94
C PRO A 66 0.03 -17.97 22.13
N ALA A 67 -0.35 -18.40 23.34
CA ALA A 67 -0.08 -17.66 24.59
C ALA A 67 1.42 -17.42 24.87
N SER A 68 2.31 -18.21 24.25
CA SER A 68 3.77 -18.04 24.35
C SER A 68 4.35 -16.92 23.48
N THR A 69 3.51 -16.19 22.73
CA THR A 69 3.99 -15.13 21.83
C THR A 69 4.39 -13.88 22.64
N PRO A 70 5.63 -13.38 22.50
CA PRO A 70 6.06 -12.16 23.17
C PRO A 70 5.19 -10.96 22.77
N ALA A 71 4.91 -10.08 23.74
CA ALA A 71 4.17 -8.86 23.48
C ALA A 71 4.95 -7.91 22.54
N SER A 72 4.20 -7.14 21.74
CA SER A 72 4.76 -6.07 20.90
C SER A 72 5.51 -5.04 21.75
N THR A 73 6.63 -4.53 21.25
CA THR A 73 7.47 -3.54 21.96
C THR A 73 6.97 -2.11 21.72
N ASP A 74 5.76 -1.81 22.21
CA ASP A 74 5.10 -0.51 22.07
C ASP A 74 5.50 0.48 23.17
N THR A 75 6.76 0.92 23.14
CA THR A 75 7.28 1.90 24.11
C THR A 75 7.08 3.36 23.63
N PRO A 76 7.05 4.36 24.52
CA PRO A 76 6.96 5.77 24.15
C PRO A 76 8.04 6.21 23.14
N ARG A 77 9.26 5.68 23.28
CA ARG A 77 10.36 5.91 22.33
C ARG A 77 10.00 5.48 20.90
N ARG A 78 9.36 4.31 20.73
CA ARG A 78 8.92 3.83 19.41
C ARG A 78 7.81 4.70 18.84
N ARG A 79 6.90 5.20 19.67
CA ARG A 79 5.85 6.13 19.24
C ARG A 79 6.42 7.47 18.76
N VAL A 80 7.43 8.02 19.44
CA VAL A 80 8.12 9.24 18.98
C VAL A 80 8.81 9.01 17.63
N VAL A 81 9.52 7.88 17.46
CA VAL A 81 10.15 7.55 16.17
C VAL A 81 9.10 7.41 15.06
N ALA A 82 7.97 6.76 15.33
CA ALA A 82 6.87 6.64 14.38
C ALA A 82 6.29 8.02 13.98
N LEU A 83 6.11 8.92 14.95
CA LEU A 83 5.65 10.29 14.68
C LEU A 83 6.65 11.10 13.84
N LEU A 84 7.96 10.93 14.09
CA LEU A 84 8.99 11.58 13.29
C LEU A 84 8.97 11.07 11.84
N ILE A 85 8.92 9.75 11.64
CA ILE A 85 8.81 9.16 10.30
C ILE A 85 7.55 9.66 9.59
N PHE A 86 6.40 9.65 10.28
CA PHE A 86 5.16 10.17 9.73
C PHE A 86 5.27 11.64 9.32
N SER A 87 5.87 12.48 10.18
CA SER A 87 6.05 13.91 9.90
C SER A 87 6.98 14.15 8.70
N VAL A 88 8.04 13.36 8.57
CA VAL A 88 8.94 13.41 7.40
C VAL A 88 8.20 13.02 6.13
N CYS A 89 7.44 11.91 6.14
CA CYS A 89 6.63 11.48 5.00
C CYS A 89 5.58 12.54 4.63
N ALA A 90 4.84 13.07 5.60
CA ALA A 90 3.81 14.08 5.40
C ALA A 90 4.40 15.36 4.80
N THR A 91 5.54 15.83 5.33
CA THR A 91 6.25 17.00 4.81
C THR A 91 6.76 16.76 3.40
N GLY A 92 7.30 15.58 3.11
CA GLY A 92 7.76 15.19 1.78
C GLY A 92 6.63 15.15 0.76
N VAL A 93 5.47 14.58 1.11
CA VAL A 93 4.29 14.56 0.24
C VAL A 93 3.75 15.97 0.03
N TRP A 94 3.65 16.78 1.10
CA TRP A 94 3.23 18.17 1.01
C TRP A 94 4.13 18.98 0.06
N TRP A 95 5.45 18.85 0.20
CA TRP A 95 6.41 19.50 -0.67
C TRP A 95 6.25 19.02 -2.12
N LEU A 96 6.13 17.72 -2.35
CA LEU A 96 5.94 17.16 -3.69
C LEU A 96 4.66 17.67 -4.37
N VAL A 97 3.56 17.77 -3.62
CA VAL A 97 2.30 18.33 -4.12
C VAL A 97 2.45 19.83 -4.42
N SER A 98 3.19 20.57 -3.59
CA SER A 98 3.44 22.01 -3.82
C SER A 98 4.21 22.32 -5.12
N LEU A 99 4.91 21.35 -5.70
CA LEU A 99 5.58 21.49 -6.99
C LEU A 99 4.61 21.54 -8.19
N GLY A 100 3.35 21.16 -8.00
CA GLY A 100 2.32 21.07 -9.04
C GLY A 100 1.42 22.30 -9.19
N GLY A 101 1.89 23.47 -8.77
CA GLY A 101 1.21 24.75 -9.02
C GLY A 101 0.90 25.00 -10.49
#